data_AF-A0A959EWL7-F1
#
_entry.id   AF-A0A959EWL7-F1
#
_cell.length_a   1.000
_cell.length_b   1.000
_cell.length_c   1.000
_cell.angle_alpha   90.00
_cell.angle_beta   90.00
_cell.angle_gamma   90.00
#
_symmetry.space_group_name_H-M   'P 1'
#
loop_
_entity.id
_entity.type
_entity.pdbx_description
1 polymer ?
#
loop_
_entity_poly.entity_id
_entity_poly.type
_entity_poly.pdbx_seq_one_letter_code
_entity_poly.pdbx_strand_id
1 'polypeptide(L)'
;DFDLRMLTRISYTPDHCVTFTLAHDTLFRRERTGEEVQETTGILGDHYRLEKWENAAGDEWRYTYDSDGHLTKLDRSCANQADCYSQTYTWADGNLLSILRQRANGEQVSWTYSYDPAENVEGIFYFAVDGPEHIGFSVYGWNLYGRPPRNLVASEVRTDPDQSTHRWDLSYTFSAEGYVNKRTLAPSPGGQAIVQKFDYDCEYVEE
;
A
#
# COMPACT_ATOMS: atom_id res chain seq x y z
N ASP A 1 3.02 -10.82 30.47
CA ASP A 1 4.01 -10.97 29.40
C ASP A 1 3.32 -10.99 28.05
N PHE A 2 3.36 -9.86 27.35
CA PHE A 2 2.98 -9.78 25.94
C PHE A 2 4.29 -9.79 25.15
N ASP A 3 4.50 -10.80 24.30
CA ASP A 3 5.66 -10.88 23.41
C ASP A 3 5.45 -9.85 22.29
N LEU A 4 5.95 -8.64 22.50
CA LEU A 4 5.92 -7.56 21.51
C LEU A 4 7.07 -7.79 20.53
N ARG A 5 6.77 -7.87 19.24
CA ARG A 5 7.79 -7.99 18.20
C ARG A 5 7.77 -6.75 17.33
N MET A 6 8.84 -5.97 17.37
CA MET A 6 9.05 -4.92 16.38
C MET A 6 9.25 -5.58 15.01
N LEU A 7 8.38 -5.26 14.06
CA LEU A 7 8.46 -5.83 12.71
C LEU A 7 9.36 -4.99 11.82
N THR A 8 9.19 -3.67 11.83
CA THR A 8 10.06 -2.73 11.12
C THR A 8 9.99 -1.33 11.72
N ARG A 9 11.05 -0.57 11.44
CA ARG A 9 11.10 0.87 11.60
C ARG A 9 11.57 1.47 10.29
N ILE A 10 10.80 2.42 9.78
CA ILE A 10 11.11 3.16 8.55
C ILE A 10 11.37 4.60 8.94
N SER A 11 12.55 5.11 8.60
CA SER A 11 12.92 6.51 8.82
C SER A 11 13.01 7.23 7.48
N TYR A 12 12.12 8.20 7.24
CA TYR A 12 12.16 9.04 6.05
C TYR A 12 13.12 10.22 6.22
N THR A 13 13.15 10.77 7.44
CA THR A 13 14.10 11.80 7.88
C THR A 13 14.45 11.54 9.37
N PRO A 14 15.42 12.25 9.97
CA PRO A 14 15.68 12.13 11.40
C PRO A 14 14.45 12.40 12.29
N ASP A 15 13.54 13.27 11.80
CA ASP A 15 12.36 13.71 12.53
C ASP A 15 11.08 12.98 12.09
N HIS A 16 11.11 12.20 11.00
CA HIS A 16 9.96 11.44 10.51
C HIS A 16 10.25 9.95 10.48
N CYS A 17 9.60 9.20 11.37
CA CYS A 17 9.72 7.75 11.43
C CYS A 17 8.38 7.06 11.66
N VAL A 18 8.22 5.88 11.05
CA VAL A 18 7.07 4.99 11.22
C VAL A 18 7.56 3.66 11.77
N THR A 19 6.96 3.18 12.85
CA THR A 19 7.28 1.91 13.49
C THR A 19 6.07 0.99 13.45
N PHE A 20 6.31 -0.29 13.19
CA PHE A 20 5.30 -1.34 13.23
C PHE A 20 5.67 -2.36 14.30
N THR A 21 4.74 -2.59 15.23
CA THR A 21 4.90 -3.57 16.30
C THR A 21 3.77 -4.56 16.24
N LEU A 22 4.08 -5.85 16.22
CA LEU A 22 3.10 -6.92 16.30
C LEU A 22 2.98 -7.42 17.73
N ALA A 23 1.75 -7.49 18.25
CA ALA A 23 1.42 -8.19 19.47
C ALA A 23 0.21 -9.08 19.21
N HIS A 24 0.39 -10.39 19.27
CA HIS A 24 -0.64 -11.37 18.90
C HIS A 24 -1.16 -11.15 17.46
N ASP A 25 -2.45 -10.88 17.32
CA ASP A 25 -3.19 -10.57 16.09
C ASP A 25 -3.33 -9.06 15.85
N THR A 26 -2.67 -8.24 16.67
CA THR A 26 -2.79 -6.79 16.61
C THR A 26 -1.49 -6.16 16.12
N LEU A 27 -1.60 -5.37 15.04
CA LEU A 27 -0.51 -4.60 14.46
C LEU A 27 -0.62 -3.14 14.90
N PHE A 28 0.38 -2.65 15.60
CA PHE A 28 0.47 -1.26 16.01
C PHE A 28 1.33 -0.49 15.02
N ARG A 29 0.77 0.56 14.40
CA ARG A 29 1.51 1.55 13.63
C ARG A 29 1.68 2.79 14.49
N ARG A 30 2.92 3.22 14.65
CA ARG A 30 3.26 4.48 15.32
C ARG A 30 4.08 5.35 14.38
N GLU A 31 3.55 6.51 14.04
CA GLU A 31 4.22 7.52 13.23
C GLU A 31 4.61 8.69 14.11
N ARG A 32 5.85 9.16 13.97
CA ARG A 32 6.37 10.34 14.66
C ARG A 32 6.89 11.33 13.63
N THR A 33 6.45 12.58 13.75
CA THR A 33 6.90 13.72 12.93
C THR A 33 7.28 14.87 13.87
N GLY A 34 8.58 15.05 14.11
CA GLY A 34 9.07 15.94 15.17
C GLY A 34 8.66 15.44 16.55
N GLU A 35 7.86 16.26 17.26
CA GLU A 35 7.27 15.94 18.56
C GLU A 35 5.89 15.29 18.46
N GLU A 36 5.23 15.38 17.30
CA GLU A 36 3.90 14.80 17.10
C GLU A 36 4.00 13.28 16.93
N VAL A 37 3.07 12.55 17.56
CA VAL A 37 2.95 11.10 17.45
C VAL A 37 1.52 10.75 17.07
N GLN A 38 1.36 9.96 16.02
CA GLN A 38 0.09 9.39 15.60
C GLN A 38 0.15 7.87 15.72
N GLU A 39 -0.92 7.29 16.25
CA GLU A 39 -1.04 5.84 16.43
C GLU A 39 -2.26 5.32 15.66
N THR A 40 -2.09 4.13 15.10
CA THR A 40 -3.14 3.40 14.40
C THR A 40 -3.02 1.94 14.76
N THR A 41 -4.16 1.30 15.03
CA THR A 41 -4.21 -0.12 15.41
C THR A 41 -4.82 -0.92 14.28
N GLY A 42 -4.16 -2.00 13.93
CA GLY A 42 -4.54 -2.93 12.87
C GLY A 42 -4.90 -4.28 13.45
N ILE A 43 -5.93 -4.92 12.92
CA ILE A 43 -6.31 -6.29 13.28
C ILE A 43 -5.95 -7.20 12.12
N LEU A 44 -5.21 -8.26 12.43
CA LEU A 44 -4.83 -9.31 11.51
C LEU A 44 -5.77 -10.50 11.65
N GLY A 45 -6.28 -10.98 10.52
CA GLY A 45 -7.06 -12.20 10.43
C GLY A 45 -6.23 -13.37 9.91
N ASP A 46 -6.90 -14.23 9.16
CA ASP A 46 -6.29 -15.45 8.62
C ASP A 46 -5.06 -15.14 7.75
N HIS A 47 -4.02 -15.96 7.94
CA HIS A 47 -2.72 -15.84 7.28
C HIS A 47 -2.03 -14.49 7.53
N TYR A 48 -2.28 -13.85 8.68
CA TYR A 48 -1.75 -12.54 9.06
C TYR A 48 -2.13 -11.43 8.08
N ARG A 49 -3.23 -11.58 7.33
CA ARG A 49 -3.74 -10.50 6.48
C ARG A 49 -4.48 -9.49 7.33
N LEU A 50 -4.27 -8.22 7.05
CA LEU A 50 -4.91 -7.14 7.75
C LEU A 50 -6.40 -7.09 7.37
N GLU A 51 -7.28 -7.28 8.35
CA GLU A 51 -8.73 -7.14 8.15
C GLU A 51 -9.20 -5.71 8.38
N LYS A 52 -8.51 -4.98 9.27
CA LYS A 52 -8.93 -3.65 9.70
C LYS A 52 -7.75 -2.76 10.13
N TRP A 53 -7.84 -1.46 9.87
CA TRP A 53 -7.16 -0.39 10.62
C TRP A 53 -8.17 0.49 11.35
N GLU A 54 -7.78 1.07 12.47
CA GLU A 54 -8.51 2.12 13.19
C GLU A 54 -7.55 3.15 13.77
N ASN A 55 -7.85 4.43 13.59
CA ASN A 55 -7.10 5.53 14.20
C ASN A 55 -7.81 6.09 15.45
N ALA A 56 -7.12 6.96 16.20
CA ALA A 56 -7.68 7.57 17.42
C ALA A 56 -8.91 8.45 17.18
N ALA A 57 -9.17 8.87 15.93
CA ALA A 57 -10.36 9.63 15.56
C ALA A 57 -11.59 8.74 15.28
N GLY A 58 -11.41 7.40 15.28
CA GLY A 58 -12.46 6.43 14.96
C GLY A 58 -12.68 6.25 13.46
N ASP A 59 -11.78 6.76 12.61
CA ASP A 59 -11.78 6.34 11.20
C ASP A 59 -11.32 4.88 11.13
N GLU A 60 -12.03 4.09 10.33
CA GLU A 60 -11.70 2.68 10.11
C GLU A 60 -11.47 2.42 8.63
N TRP A 61 -10.55 1.50 8.33
CA TRP A 61 -10.36 0.91 7.02
C TRP A 61 -10.56 -0.59 7.15
N ARG A 62 -11.43 -1.18 6.33
CA ARG A 62 -11.74 -2.61 6.35
C ARG A 62 -11.39 -3.24 5.02
N TYR A 63 -10.75 -4.40 5.06
CA TYR A 63 -10.18 -5.07 3.91
C TYR A 63 -10.88 -6.41 3.69
N THR A 64 -11.08 -6.78 2.43
CA THR A 64 -11.68 -8.06 2.04
C THR A 64 -10.83 -8.71 0.96
N TYR A 65 -10.73 -10.03 1.00
CA TYR A 65 -9.86 -10.81 0.13
C TYR A 65 -10.63 -11.89 -0.62
N ASP A 66 -10.15 -12.28 -1.80
CA ASP A 66 -10.59 -13.51 -2.45
C ASP A 66 -9.95 -14.76 -1.83
N SER A 67 -10.33 -15.94 -2.34
CA SER A 67 -9.77 -17.22 -1.89
C SER A 67 -8.29 -17.41 -2.21
N ASP A 68 -7.78 -16.73 -3.24
CA ASP A 68 -6.37 -16.77 -3.62
C ASP A 68 -5.53 -15.80 -2.77
N GLY A 69 -6.20 -14.95 -1.99
CA GLY A 69 -5.62 -14.01 -1.07
C GLY A 69 -5.33 -12.63 -1.69
N HIS A 70 -5.92 -12.29 -2.83
CA HIS A 70 -5.84 -10.94 -3.37
C HIS A 70 -6.87 -10.02 -2.70
N LEU A 71 -6.49 -8.76 -2.46
CA LEU A 71 -7.40 -7.74 -1.94
C LEU A 71 -8.49 -7.46 -2.98
N THR A 72 -9.77 -7.62 -2.60
CA THR A 72 -10.93 -7.39 -3.48
C THR A 72 -11.73 -6.15 -3.11
N LYS A 73 -11.69 -5.74 -1.84
CA LYS A 73 -12.38 -4.54 -1.36
C LYS A 73 -11.64 -3.84 -0.23
N LEU A 74 -11.77 -2.52 -0.21
CA LEU A 74 -11.44 -1.66 0.92
C LEU A 74 -12.59 -0.70 1.20
N ASP A 75 -13.10 -0.66 2.42
CA ASP A 75 -14.08 0.34 2.87
C ASP A 75 -13.45 1.25 3.93
N ARG A 76 -13.47 2.57 3.71
CA ARG A 76 -13.13 3.55 4.73
C ARG A 76 -14.39 4.17 5.31
N SER A 77 -14.61 3.93 6.60
CA SER A 77 -15.56 4.71 7.40
C SER A 77 -14.82 5.81 8.15
N CYS A 78 -15.46 6.95 8.31
CA CYS A 78 -14.82 8.14 8.83
C CYS A 78 -15.86 9.08 9.45
N ALA A 79 -15.44 9.88 10.42
CA ALA A 79 -16.35 10.78 11.15
C ALA A 79 -16.98 11.84 10.22
N ASN A 80 -16.22 12.32 9.23
CA ASN A 80 -16.71 13.20 8.18
C ASN A 80 -17.11 12.39 6.93
N GLN A 81 -18.40 12.11 6.77
CA GLN A 81 -18.90 11.26 5.67
C GLN A 81 -18.43 11.68 4.27
N ALA A 82 -18.13 12.96 4.04
CA ALA A 82 -17.64 13.45 2.74
C ALA A 82 -16.27 12.84 2.34
N ASP A 83 -15.45 12.45 3.31
CA ASP A 83 -14.11 11.88 3.11
C ASP A 83 -14.11 10.35 3.06
N CYS A 84 -15.28 9.73 3.26
CA CYS A 84 -15.42 8.29 3.27
C CYS A 84 -15.53 7.78 1.84
N TYR A 85 -14.96 6.59 1.61
CA TYR A 85 -14.95 5.98 0.30
C TYR A 85 -14.88 4.46 0.40
N SER A 86 -15.23 3.81 -0.70
CA SER A 86 -14.95 2.39 -0.94
C SER A 86 -14.01 2.27 -2.14
N GLN A 87 -13.22 1.21 -2.16
CA GLN A 87 -12.42 0.79 -3.30
C GLN A 87 -12.73 -0.66 -3.63
N THR A 88 -12.89 -0.94 -4.92
CA THR A 88 -13.02 -2.30 -5.46
C THR A 88 -11.82 -2.61 -6.33
N TYR A 89 -11.30 -3.82 -6.21
CA TYR A 89 -10.11 -4.30 -6.91
C TYR A 89 -10.50 -5.47 -7.81
N THR A 90 -10.15 -5.37 -9.10
CA THR A 90 -10.48 -6.41 -10.08
C THR A 90 -9.21 -7.13 -10.51
N TRP A 91 -9.22 -8.46 -10.42
CA TRP A 91 -8.07 -9.31 -10.71
C TRP A 91 -8.36 -10.26 -11.88
N ALA A 92 -7.32 -10.58 -12.65
CA ALA A 92 -7.33 -11.68 -13.62
C ALA A 92 -5.94 -12.27 -13.76
N ASP A 93 -5.85 -13.60 -13.87
CA ASP A 93 -4.59 -14.33 -14.07
C ASP A 93 -3.50 -14.00 -13.02
N GLY A 94 -3.91 -13.69 -11.80
CA GLY A 94 -3.01 -13.28 -10.70
C GLY A 94 -2.49 -11.84 -10.78
N ASN A 95 -3.01 -11.02 -11.69
CA ASN A 95 -2.64 -9.61 -11.84
C ASN A 95 -3.83 -8.69 -11.57
N LEU A 96 -3.57 -7.53 -10.93
CA LEU A 96 -4.58 -6.51 -10.65
C LEU A 96 -4.89 -5.74 -11.95
N LEU A 97 -6.09 -5.86 -12.48
CA LEU A 97 -6.49 -5.16 -13.69
C LEU A 97 -6.87 -3.71 -13.41
N SER A 98 -7.66 -3.48 -12.36
CA SER A 98 -8.20 -2.16 -12.07
C SER A 98 -8.58 -1.94 -10.62
N ILE A 99 -8.65 -0.66 -10.26
CA ILE A 99 -9.20 -0.16 -9.01
C ILE A 99 -10.28 0.85 -9.35
N LEU A 100 -11.42 0.75 -8.67
CA LEU A 100 -12.43 1.81 -8.67
C LEU A 100 -12.60 2.32 -7.25
N ARG A 101 -12.31 3.59 -7.02
CA ARG A 101 -12.66 4.30 -5.80
C ARG A 101 -13.93 5.08 -6.00
N GLN A 102 -14.86 4.95 -5.05
CA GLN A 102 -16.09 5.71 -5.00
C GLN A 102 -16.22 6.39 -3.64
N ARG A 103 -16.30 7.72 -3.65
CA ARG A 103 -16.58 8.55 -2.47
C ARG A 103 -18.08 8.63 -2.20
N ALA A 104 -18.46 8.95 -0.97
CA ALA A 104 -19.86 9.10 -0.58
C ALA A 104 -20.60 10.22 -1.33
N ASN A 105 -19.87 11.26 -1.77
CA ASN A 105 -20.40 12.35 -2.60
C ASN A 105 -20.65 11.95 -4.07
N GLY A 106 -20.34 10.71 -4.46
CA GLY A 106 -20.51 10.20 -5.82
C GLY A 106 -19.29 10.38 -6.73
N GLU A 107 -18.23 11.06 -6.28
CA GLU A 107 -16.99 11.16 -7.04
C GLU A 107 -16.33 9.80 -7.22
N GLN A 108 -15.80 9.58 -8.42
CA GLN A 108 -15.11 8.34 -8.78
C GLN A 108 -13.73 8.64 -9.33
N VAL A 109 -12.77 7.83 -8.89
CA VAL A 109 -11.42 7.79 -9.45
C VAL A 109 -11.11 6.33 -9.76
N SER A 110 -10.55 6.05 -10.92
CA SER A 110 -10.16 4.69 -11.28
C SER A 110 -8.71 4.60 -11.70
N TRP A 111 -8.15 3.41 -11.55
CA TRP A 111 -6.82 3.05 -12.01
C TRP A 111 -6.92 1.79 -12.86
N THR A 112 -6.17 1.74 -13.95
CA THR A 112 -5.95 0.51 -14.73
C THR A 112 -4.47 0.26 -14.91
N TYR A 113 -4.09 -1.01 -15.02
CA TYR A 113 -2.69 -1.43 -15.04
C TYR A 113 -2.37 -2.29 -16.25
N SER A 114 -1.14 -2.14 -16.75
CA SER A 114 -0.53 -3.09 -17.66
C SER A 114 0.74 -3.68 -17.04
N TYR A 115 1.16 -4.82 -17.56
CA TYR A 115 2.19 -5.64 -16.92
C TYR A 115 3.31 -5.99 -17.90
N ASP A 116 4.53 -6.01 -17.36
CA ASP A 116 5.69 -6.60 -18.01
C ASP A 116 5.61 -8.13 -17.88
N PRO A 117 6.10 -8.92 -18.86
CA PRO A 117 6.17 -10.37 -18.73
C PRO A 117 7.02 -10.87 -17.55
N ALA A 118 7.93 -10.04 -17.01
CA ALA A 118 8.72 -10.39 -15.84
C ALA A 118 7.84 -10.64 -14.60
N GLU A 119 8.17 -11.71 -13.87
CA GLU A 119 7.50 -12.07 -12.63
C GLU A 119 7.91 -11.13 -11.48
N ASN A 120 6.95 -10.79 -10.63
CA ASN A 120 7.14 -10.01 -9.43
C ASN A 120 7.50 -10.94 -8.26
N VAL A 121 8.70 -11.54 -8.32
CA VAL A 121 9.15 -12.56 -7.35
C VAL A 121 9.25 -12.05 -5.92
N GLU A 122 9.37 -10.74 -5.73
CA GLU A 122 9.49 -10.08 -4.42
C GLU A 122 8.16 -9.59 -3.86
N GLY A 123 7.09 -9.69 -4.64
CA GLY A 123 5.81 -9.15 -4.25
C GLY A 123 5.79 -7.63 -4.07
N ILE A 124 6.70 -6.94 -4.75
CA ILE A 124 6.80 -5.48 -4.69
C ILE A 124 5.68 -4.92 -5.56
N PHE A 125 4.65 -4.42 -4.92
CA PHE A 125 3.61 -3.73 -5.64
C PHE A 125 3.04 -2.55 -4.85
N TYR A 126 3.08 -1.38 -5.48
CA TYR A 126 2.46 -0.18 -4.96
C TYR A 126 1.38 0.26 -5.93
N PHE A 127 0.15 0.24 -5.45
CA PHE A 127 -0.97 0.95 -6.02
C PHE A 127 -1.51 1.94 -4.99
N ALA A 128 -2.44 2.80 -5.42
CA ALA A 128 -3.19 3.69 -4.56
C ALA A 128 -4.16 2.90 -3.65
N VAL A 129 -3.66 2.00 -2.81
CA VAL A 129 -4.37 1.63 -1.58
C VAL A 129 -4.28 2.84 -0.69
N ASP A 130 -5.40 3.53 -0.54
CA ASP A 130 -5.50 4.48 0.53
C ASP A 130 -5.71 3.68 1.82
N GLY A 131 -4.65 3.59 2.62
CA GLY A 131 -4.75 3.27 4.04
C GLY A 131 -4.55 4.54 4.88
N PRO A 132 -4.38 4.41 6.19
CA PRO A 132 -3.78 5.46 7.03
C PRO A 132 -2.34 5.72 6.53
N GLU A 133 -2.26 6.60 5.54
CA GLU A 133 -1.12 7.24 4.87
C GLU A 133 0.09 6.35 4.47
N HIS A 134 0.23 6.16 3.14
CA HIS A 134 1.50 5.97 2.40
C HIS A 134 2.43 4.80 2.75
N ILE A 135 2.00 3.79 3.50
CA ILE A 135 2.84 2.62 3.84
C ILE A 135 2.81 1.50 2.78
N GLY A 136 2.40 1.81 1.55
CA GLY A 136 2.14 0.79 0.53
C GLY A 136 3.31 -0.17 0.32
N PHE A 137 4.55 0.28 0.44
CA PHE A 137 5.70 -0.60 0.21
C PHE A 137 5.96 -1.61 1.33
N SER A 138 6.01 -1.15 2.57
CA SER A 138 6.47 -1.98 3.70
C SER A 138 5.43 -3.01 4.14
N VAL A 139 4.15 -2.72 3.92
CA VAL A 139 3.04 -3.59 4.33
C VAL A 139 2.76 -4.67 3.28
N TYR A 140 2.97 -4.38 1.98
CA TYR A 140 2.89 -5.41 0.93
C TYR A 140 4.09 -6.35 0.91
N GLY A 141 5.30 -5.89 1.26
CA GLY A 141 6.46 -6.77 1.45
C GLY A 141 6.24 -7.86 2.51
N TRP A 142 5.28 -7.66 3.41
CA TRP A 142 4.84 -8.65 4.41
C TRP A 142 3.57 -9.40 4.04
N ASN A 143 3.01 -9.16 2.85
CA ASN A 143 1.74 -9.70 2.39
C ASN A 143 0.55 -9.41 3.34
N LEU A 144 0.65 -8.36 4.18
CA LEU A 144 -0.44 -8.00 5.10
C LEU A 144 -1.67 -7.55 4.33
N TYR A 145 -1.51 -6.92 3.17
CA TYR A 145 -2.62 -6.60 2.25
C TYR A 145 -2.90 -7.72 1.23
N GLY A 146 -2.52 -8.96 1.53
CA GLY A 146 -2.71 -10.09 0.65
C GLY A 146 -1.63 -10.18 -0.44
N ARG A 147 -1.90 -11.01 -1.44
CA ARG A 147 -0.95 -11.30 -2.51
C ARG A 147 -0.83 -10.12 -3.49
N PRO A 148 0.39 -9.72 -3.85
CA PRO A 148 0.64 -8.74 -4.89
C PRO A 148 0.39 -9.35 -6.29
N PRO A 149 0.31 -8.53 -7.34
CA PRO A 149 0.29 -9.00 -8.72
C PRO A 149 1.48 -9.89 -9.02
N ARG A 150 1.18 -10.94 -9.78
CA ARG A 150 2.14 -11.91 -10.29
C ARG A 150 3.26 -11.25 -11.09
N ASN A 151 2.97 -10.21 -11.85
CA ASN A 151 3.92 -9.56 -12.74
C ASN A 151 4.25 -8.12 -12.31
N LEU A 152 5.39 -7.62 -12.76
CA LEU A 152 5.75 -6.22 -12.55
C LEU A 152 4.84 -5.31 -13.38
N VAL A 153 4.31 -4.24 -12.78
CA VAL A 153 3.49 -3.27 -13.53
C VAL A 153 4.36 -2.47 -14.48
N ALA A 154 4.00 -2.48 -15.75
CA ALA A 154 4.65 -1.70 -16.80
C ALA A 154 4.05 -0.28 -16.94
N SER A 155 2.75 -0.13 -16.69
CA SER A 155 2.12 1.20 -16.70
C SER A 155 0.90 1.26 -15.80
N GLU A 156 0.59 2.46 -15.31
CA GLU A 156 -0.69 2.77 -14.68
C GLU A 156 -1.38 3.93 -15.41
N VAL A 157 -2.71 3.88 -15.47
CA VAL A 157 -3.55 4.97 -15.98
C VAL A 157 -4.59 5.30 -14.92
N ARG A 158 -4.55 6.52 -14.39
CA ARG A 158 -5.57 7.09 -13.51
C ARG A 158 -6.59 7.86 -14.33
N THR A 159 -7.87 7.66 -14.03
CA THR A 159 -8.97 8.49 -14.54
C THR A 159 -9.61 9.23 -13.38
N ASP A 160 -9.63 10.56 -13.47
CA ASP A 160 -10.16 11.46 -12.44
C ASP A 160 -11.67 11.71 -12.62
N PRO A 161 -12.34 12.34 -11.64
CA PRO A 161 -13.80 12.52 -11.69
C PRO A 161 -14.27 13.33 -12.90
N ASP A 162 -13.44 14.28 -13.36
CA ASP A 162 -13.66 15.09 -14.56
C ASP A 162 -13.37 14.34 -15.89
N GLN A 163 -13.09 13.04 -15.81
CA GLN A 163 -12.71 12.15 -16.91
C GLN A 163 -11.36 12.46 -17.56
N SER A 164 -10.56 13.35 -16.97
CA SER A 164 -9.16 13.48 -17.36
C SER A 164 -8.40 12.21 -17.04
N THR A 165 -7.41 11.89 -17.87
CA THR A 165 -6.60 10.68 -17.71
C THR A 165 -5.13 11.06 -17.57
N HIS A 166 -4.45 10.35 -16.69
CA HIS A 166 -3.04 10.51 -16.39
C HIS A 166 -2.37 9.15 -16.50
N ARG A 167 -1.32 9.06 -17.32
CA ARG A 167 -0.57 7.82 -17.51
C ARG A 167 0.82 7.97 -16.94
N TRP A 168 1.28 6.90 -16.29
CA TRP A 168 2.68 6.73 -15.92
C TRP A 168 3.20 5.42 -16.47
N ASP A 169 4.37 5.48 -17.10
CA ASP A 169 5.12 4.31 -17.51
C ASP A 169 6.16 3.99 -16.43
N LEU A 170 6.22 2.72 -16.03
CA LEU A 170 7.04 2.26 -14.92
C LEU A 170 8.26 1.51 -15.46
N SER A 171 9.41 1.77 -14.84
CA SER A 171 10.64 1.02 -15.08
C SER A 171 11.34 0.70 -13.78
N TYR A 172 12.09 -0.41 -13.79
CA TYR A 172 12.70 -0.99 -12.61
C TYR A 172 14.19 -1.22 -12.86
N THR A 173 14.98 -1.05 -11.81
CA THR A 173 16.34 -1.58 -11.75
C THR A 173 16.43 -2.59 -10.62
N PHE A 174 17.31 -3.56 -10.80
CA PHE A 174 17.47 -4.68 -9.89
C PHE A 174 18.85 -4.69 -9.24
N SER A 175 18.95 -5.24 -8.03
CA SER A 175 20.21 -5.57 -7.36
C SER A 175 20.85 -6.80 -8.02
N ALA A 176 22.06 -7.16 -7.58
CA ALA A 176 22.76 -8.34 -8.10
C ALA A 176 22.02 -9.65 -7.77
N GLU A 177 21.27 -9.65 -6.68
CA GLU A 177 20.46 -10.77 -6.18
C GLU A 177 19.09 -10.84 -6.85
N GLY A 178 18.74 -9.87 -7.70
CA GLY A 178 17.47 -9.83 -8.44
C GLY A 178 16.37 -9.01 -7.78
N TYR A 179 16.64 -8.32 -6.67
CA TYR A 179 15.67 -7.47 -5.97
C TYR A 179 15.45 -6.15 -6.68
N VAL A 180 14.22 -5.65 -6.80
CA VAL A 180 14.00 -4.28 -7.29
C VAL A 180 14.63 -3.29 -6.31
N ASN A 181 15.66 -2.56 -6.72
CA ASN A 181 16.35 -1.56 -5.89
C ASN A 181 15.96 -0.11 -6.25
N LYS A 182 15.33 0.09 -7.40
CA LYS A 182 14.75 1.38 -7.78
C LYS A 182 13.61 1.20 -8.76
N ARG A 183 12.63 2.09 -8.64
CA ARG A 183 11.50 2.24 -9.54
C ARG A 183 11.42 3.68 -10.04
N THR A 184 11.08 3.84 -11.31
CA THR A 184 10.86 5.16 -11.92
C THR A 184 9.47 5.20 -12.52
N LEU A 185 8.67 6.20 -12.16
CA LEU A 185 7.36 6.48 -12.73
C LEU A 185 7.51 7.71 -13.64
N ALA A 186 7.38 7.53 -14.95
CA ALA A 186 7.50 8.59 -15.94
C ALA A 186 6.10 9.02 -16.43
N PRO A 187 5.65 10.26 -16.16
CA PRO A 187 4.37 10.75 -16.66
C PRO A 187 4.35 10.82 -18.20
N SER A 188 3.19 10.54 -18.79
CA SER A 188 2.99 10.55 -20.25
C SER A 188 1.72 11.35 -20.64
N PRO A 189 1.83 12.34 -21.57
CA PRO A 189 3.02 12.77 -22.29
C PRO A 189 3.83 13.84 -21.52
N GLY A 190 5.01 13.46 -21.04
CA GLY A 190 5.97 14.40 -20.45
C GLY A 190 5.62 14.82 -19.01
N GLY A 191 6.67 15.08 -18.23
CA GLY A 191 6.56 15.44 -16.82
C GLY A 191 7.83 15.06 -16.08
N GLN A 192 7.98 15.57 -14.86
CA GLN A 192 9.09 15.15 -14.00
C GLN A 192 8.86 13.72 -13.53
N ALA A 193 9.80 12.83 -13.84
CA ALA A 193 9.73 11.45 -13.38
C ALA A 193 9.88 11.39 -11.86
N ILE A 194 9.08 10.54 -11.22
CA ILE A 194 9.21 10.23 -9.79
C ILE A 194 10.14 9.03 -9.69
N VAL A 195 11.26 9.21 -8.99
CA VAL A 195 12.24 8.14 -8.75
C VAL A 195 12.14 7.72 -7.29
N GLN A 196 11.90 6.43 -7.09
CA GLN A 196 11.90 5.80 -5.78
C GLN A 196 13.07 4.82 -5.71
N LYS A 197 13.87 4.96 -4.67
CA LYS A 197 14.95 4.02 -4.34
C LYS A 197 14.52 3.18 -3.15
N PHE A 198 14.90 1.92 -3.18
CA PHE A 198 14.61 0.98 -2.10
C PHE A 198 15.94 0.55 -1.52
N ASP A 199 16.23 1.06 -0.32
CA ASP A 199 17.34 0.60 0.49
C ASP A 199 16.74 -0.39 1.50
N TYR A 200 17.06 -1.68 1.33
CA TYR A 200 16.56 -2.76 2.18
C TYR A 200 17.35 -2.90 3.49
N ASP A 201 18.14 -1.89 3.85
CA ASP A 201 18.85 -1.81 5.13
C ASP A 201 17.86 -1.46 6.26
N CYS A 202 16.93 -2.38 6.54
CA CYS A 202 16.20 -2.36 7.79
C CYS A 202 17.11 -2.97 8.86
N GLU A 203 17.72 -2.14 9.71
CA GLU A 203 18.30 -2.62 10.96
C GLU A 203 17.17 -3.25 11.78
N TYR A 204 17.18 -4.58 11.88
CA TYR A 204 16.35 -5.30 12.83
C TYR A 204 16.86 -4.96 14.22
N VAL A 205 16.12 -4.14 14.96
CA VAL A 205 16.43 -3.85 16.36
C VAL A 205 15.69 -4.88 17.20
N GLU A 206 16.37 -5.94 17.61
CA GLU A 206 15.94 -6.73 18.77
C GLU A 206 16.15 -5.85 20.01
N GLU A 207 15.07 -5.40 20.65
CA GLU A 207 15.08 -4.93 22.05
C GLU A 207 14.55 -6.02 22.98
#